data_AF-A0A4Q3CP68-F1
#
_entry.id   AF-A0A4Q3CP68-F1
#
_cell.length_a   1.000
_cell.length_b   1.000
_cell.length_c   1.000
_cell.angle_alpha   90.00
_cell.angle_beta   90.00
_cell.angle_gamma   90.00
#
_symmetry.space_group_name_H-M   'P 1'
#
loop_
_entity.id
_entity.type
_entity.pdbx_description
1 polymer ?
#
loop_
_entity_poly.entity_id
_entity_poly.type
_entity_poly.pdbx_seq_one_letter_code
_entity_poly.pdbx_strand_id
1 'polypeptide(L)'
;ANEGPTTDDYPGLVGRLFVLNHVAERDYAFRRVGYALEQLFGRQLVEHNFLSIWGDSDRRLVAAALNTAIADRGPTLIRARGETLIGKRVDLEFALAPLFGKPGAPARFLGLCQTMTPEEVLAGRPLRRLQALAIFPPAPSLSPAVRIVSSR
;
A
#
# COMPACT_ATOMS: atom_id res chain seq x y z
N ALA A 1 27.21 -0.51 23.45
CA ALA A 1 26.87 0.10 22.16
C ALA A 1 25.35 0.06 22.06
N ASN A 2 24.70 1.20 21.84
CA ASN A 2 23.25 1.25 21.69
C ASN A 2 22.96 0.82 20.24
N GLU A 3 22.98 -0.49 19.97
CA GLU A 3 22.55 -1.00 18.67
C GLU A 3 21.10 -0.56 18.48
N GLY A 4 20.87 0.27 17.45
CA GLY A 4 19.54 0.75 17.11
C GLY A 4 18.63 -0.42 16.72
N PRO A 5 17.31 -0.19 16.66
CA PRO A 5 16.36 -1.24 16.36
C PRO A 5 16.69 -1.92 15.03
N THR A 6 16.74 -3.25 15.05
CA THR A 6 16.98 -4.12 13.92
C THR A 6 15.68 -4.78 13.48
N THR A 7 15.72 -5.56 12.40
CA THR A 7 14.58 -6.39 12.00
C THR A 7 14.28 -7.50 13.01
N ASP A 8 15.26 -7.88 13.84
CA ASP A 8 15.11 -8.94 14.84
C ASP A 8 14.21 -8.50 16.00
N ASP A 9 14.13 -7.18 16.25
CA ASP A 9 13.21 -6.58 17.23
C ASP A 9 11.75 -6.59 16.74
N TYR A 10 11.52 -6.81 15.44
CA TYR A 10 10.20 -6.82 14.81
C TYR A 10 10.00 -8.09 13.97
N PRO A 11 9.94 -9.27 14.62
CA PRO A 11 9.75 -10.54 13.92
C PRO A 11 8.44 -10.49 13.12
N GLY A 12 8.56 -10.60 11.80
CA GLY A 12 7.42 -10.54 10.87
C GLY A 12 7.31 -9.24 10.06
N LEU A 13 8.10 -8.19 10.36
CA LEU A 13 8.12 -6.95 9.56
C LEU A 13 8.53 -7.23 8.11
N VAL A 14 9.64 -7.95 7.92
CA VAL A 14 10.14 -8.30 6.58
C VAL A 14 9.12 -9.13 5.79
N GLY A 15 8.38 -10.01 6.48
CA GLY A 15 7.31 -10.81 5.91
C GLY A 15 6.10 -10.00 5.42
N ARG A 16 6.01 -8.70 5.77
CA ARG A 16 4.94 -7.78 5.39
C ARG A 16 5.36 -6.73 4.38
N LEU A 17 6.63 -6.72 4.00
CA LEU A 17 7.15 -5.86 2.95
C LEU A 17 6.82 -6.44 1.57
N PHE A 18 6.62 -5.56 0.61
CA PHE A 18 6.44 -5.93 -0.79
C PHE A 18 7.01 -4.85 -1.70
N VAL A 19 7.26 -5.21 -2.96
CA VAL A 19 7.69 -4.27 -4.01
C VAL A 19 6.71 -4.33 -5.15
N LEU A 20 6.21 -3.17 -5.56
CA LEU A 20 5.41 -3.02 -6.78
C LEU A 20 6.27 -2.45 -7.90
N ASN A 21 5.98 -2.87 -9.12
CA ASN A 21 6.51 -2.29 -10.34
C ASN A 21 5.35 -1.72 -11.17
N HIS A 22 5.42 -0.44 -11.50
CA HIS A 22 4.44 0.25 -12.34
C HIS A 22 4.79 0.02 -13.81
N VAL A 23 4.05 -0.88 -14.45
CA VAL A 23 4.29 -1.31 -15.84
C VAL A 23 3.46 -0.46 -16.82
N ALA A 24 2.26 -0.06 -16.41
CA ALA A 24 1.34 0.79 -17.14
C ALA A 24 0.37 1.47 -16.15
N GLU A 25 -0.43 2.45 -16.62
CA GLU A 25 -1.29 3.32 -15.79
C GLU A 25 -2.14 2.61 -14.71
N ARG A 26 -2.53 1.36 -14.94
CA ARG A 26 -3.31 0.53 -14.00
C ARG A 26 -2.69 -0.82 -13.73
N ASP A 27 -1.39 -0.94 -13.96
CA ASP A 27 -0.65 -2.18 -13.78
C ASP A 27 0.49 -1.97 -12.79
N TYR A 28 0.23 -2.36 -11.55
CA TYR A 28 1.17 -2.31 -10.44
C TYR A 28 1.48 -3.75 -10.02
N ALA A 29 2.33 -4.44 -10.76
CA ALA A 29 2.66 -5.83 -10.51
C ALA A 29 3.50 -5.99 -9.25
N PHE A 30 3.14 -6.94 -8.39
CA PHE A 30 4.02 -7.37 -7.29
C PHE A 30 5.27 -8.04 -7.86
N ARG A 31 6.46 -7.58 -7.48
CA ARG A 31 7.74 -8.19 -7.85
C ARG A 31 8.42 -8.94 -6.72
N ARG A 32 8.12 -8.52 -5.49
CA ARG A 32 8.53 -9.18 -4.25
C ARG A 32 7.40 -9.05 -3.26
N VAL A 33 7.14 -10.10 -2.51
CA VAL A 33 6.11 -10.14 -1.48
C VAL A 33 6.66 -10.96 -0.33
N GLY A 34 6.59 -10.41 0.88
CA GLY A 34 6.97 -11.14 2.08
C GLY A 34 5.98 -12.27 2.37
N TYR A 35 6.51 -13.35 2.96
CA TYR A 35 5.74 -14.58 3.17
C TYR A 35 4.48 -14.39 4.04
N ALA A 36 4.53 -13.52 5.06
CA ALA A 36 3.37 -13.27 5.92
C ALA A 36 2.21 -12.64 5.13
N LEU A 37 2.52 -11.79 4.15
CA LEU A 37 1.51 -11.20 3.28
C LEU A 37 0.89 -12.25 2.35
N GLU A 38 1.69 -13.15 1.76
CA GLU A 38 1.16 -14.24 0.93
C GLU A 38 0.25 -15.18 1.73
N GLN A 39 0.61 -15.48 2.99
CA GLN A 39 -0.22 -16.26 3.91
C GLN A 39 -1.55 -15.57 4.22
N LEU A 40 -1.54 -14.25 4.41
CA LEU A 40 -2.75 -13.47 4.66
C LEU A 40 -3.75 -13.55 3.49
N PHE A 41 -3.25 -13.60 2.25
CA PHE A 41 -4.08 -13.77 1.04
C PHE A 41 -4.28 -15.24 0.63
N GLY A 42 -3.59 -16.18 1.27
CA GLY A 42 -3.64 -17.61 0.97
C GLY A 42 -3.23 -17.98 -0.45
N ARG A 43 -2.39 -17.16 -1.10
CA ARG A 43 -1.87 -17.38 -2.44
C ARG A 43 -0.59 -16.60 -2.66
N GLN A 44 0.21 -17.05 -3.63
CA GLN A 44 1.31 -16.22 -4.13
C GLN A 44 0.77 -14.98 -4.81
N LEU A 45 1.45 -13.86 -4.58
CA LEU A 45 1.04 -12.56 -5.12
C LEU A 45 2.02 -12.04 -6.17
N VAL A 46 3.21 -12.63 -6.30
CA VAL A 46 4.22 -12.25 -7.30
C VAL A 46 3.62 -12.31 -8.71
N GLU A 47 3.96 -11.32 -9.54
CA GLU A 47 3.42 -11.04 -10.88
C GLU A 47 1.91 -10.73 -10.95
N HIS A 48 1.16 -10.80 -9.83
CA HIS A 48 -0.22 -10.31 -9.80
C HIS A 48 -0.25 -8.78 -9.71
N ASN A 49 -1.24 -8.18 -10.36
CA ASN A 49 -1.50 -6.75 -10.24
C ASN A 49 -2.06 -6.43 -8.85
N PHE A 50 -1.43 -5.50 -8.14
CA PHE A 50 -1.86 -4.98 -6.85
C PHE A 50 -3.32 -4.51 -6.87
N LEU A 51 -3.77 -3.86 -7.95
CA LEU A 51 -5.16 -3.40 -8.06
C LEU A 51 -6.17 -4.55 -8.05
N SER A 52 -5.76 -5.78 -8.40
CA SER A 52 -6.67 -6.94 -8.46
C SER A 52 -7.14 -7.42 -7.08
N ILE A 53 -6.42 -7.09 -6.00
CA ILE A 53 -6.78 -7.51 -4.63
C ILE A 53 -7.86 -6.62 -4.01
N TRP A 54 -8.10 -5.45 -4.60
CA TRP A 54 -9.13 -4.51 -4.19
C TRP A 54 -10.46 -4.80 -4.87
N GLY A 55 -11.55 -4.50 -4.16
CA GLY A 55 -12.90 -4.50 -4.72
C GLY A 55 -13.02 -3.53 -5.89
N ASP A 56 -13.92 -3.83 -6.84
CA ASP A 56 -13.99 -3.12 -8.13
C ASP A 56 -14.25 -1.61 -7.99
N SER A 57 -15.02 -1.20 -6.98
CA SER A 57 -15.28 0.22 -6.67
C SER A 57 -14.01 0.97 -6.29
N ASP A 58 -13.07 0.31 -5.63
CA ASP A 58 -11.95 0.96 -4.95
C ASP A 58 -10.69 0.97 -5.82
N ARG A 59 -10.61 0.11 -6.84
CA ARG A 59 -9.46 0.01 -7.75
C ARG A 59 -9.08 1.36 -8.36
N ARG A 60 -10.08 2.15 -8.77
CA ARG A 60 -9.87 3.47 -9.37
C ARG A 60 -9.30 4.45 -8.36
N LEU A 61 -9.82 4.42 -7.14
CA LEU A 61 -9.38 5.30 -6.06
C LEU A 61 -7.95 4.97 -5.63
N VAL A 62 -7.62 3.68 -5.49
CA VAL A 62 -6.27 3.21 -5.17
C VAL A 62 -5.28 3.54 -6.28
N ALA A 63 -5.65 3.33 -7.55
CA ALA A 63 -4.81 3.71 -8.68
C ALA A 63 -4.53 5.23 -8.70
N ALA A 64 -5.54 6.05 -8.45
CA ALA A 64 -5.37 7.50 -8.33
C ALA A 64 -4.38 7.86 -7.22
N ALA A 65 -4.48 7.23 -6.05
CA ALA A 65 -3.56 7.44 -4.93
C ALA A 65 -2.10 7.12 -5.29
N LEU A 66 -1.86 6.00 -5.99
CA LEU A 66 -0.52 5.62 -6.45
C LEU A 66 0.00 6.59 -7.51
N ASN A 67 -0.85 7.04 -8.42
CA ASN A 67 -0.47 8.05 -9.41
C ASN A 67 -0.10 9.40 -8.76
N THR A 68 -0.87 9.85 -7.76
CA THR A 68 -0.53 11.04 -6.97
C THR A 68 0.78 10.85 -6.21
N ALA A 69 1.02 9.67 -5.62
CA ALA A 69 2.28 9.35 -4.96
C ALA A 69 3.49 9.47 -5.90
N ILE A 70 3.36 9.02 -7.15
CA ILE A 70 4.41 9.18 -8.16
C ILE A 70 4.59 10.66 -8.53
N ALA A 71 3.49 11.36 -8.83
CA ALA A 71 3.50 12.75 -9.29
C ALA A 71 4.10 13.71 -8.26
N ASP A 72 3.66 13.60 -7.00
CA ASP A 72 4.08 14.47 -5.90
C ASP A 72 5.37 13.99 -5.22
N ARG A 73 5.91 12.87 -5.69
CA ARG A 73 7.15 12.26 -5.19
C ARG A 73 7.15 11.97 -3.69
N GLY A 74 6.00 11.56 -3.16
CA GLY A 74 5.82 11.26 -1.74
C GLY A 74 5.10 9.96 -1.47
N PRO A 75 5.13 9.48 -0.21
CA PRO A 75 4.45 8.26 0.19
C PRO A 75 2.93 8.46 0.28
N THR A 76 2.18 7.39 0.10
CA THR A 76 0.74 7.34 0.36
C THR A 76 0.41 6.23 1.36
N LEU A 77 -0.63 6.44 2.16
CA LEU A 77 -1.15 5.46 3.11
C LEU A 77 -2.57 5.09 2.72
N ILE A 78 -2.89 3.80 2.76
CA ILE A 78 -4.25 3.31 2.51
C ILE A 78 -4.69 2.50 3.71
N ARG A 79 -5.75 2.94 4.38
CA ARG A 79 -6.46 2.11 5.36
C ARG A 79 -7.48 1.27 4.62
N ALA A 80 -7.48 -0.02 4.92
CA ALA A 80 -8.29 -0.99 4.22
C ALA A 80 -8.98 -1.94 5.18
N ARG A 81 -10.03 -2.59 4.71
CA ARG A 81 -10.68 -3.72 5.37
C ARG A 81 -10.54 -4.94 4.50
N GLY A 82 -9.88 -5.96 5.04
CA GLY A 82 -9.85 -7.28 4.44
C GLY A 82 -11.06 -8.10 4.89
N GLU A 83 -11.66 -8.84 3.95
CA GLU A 83 -12.74 -9.78 4.25
C GLU A 83 -12.44 -11.18 3.70
N THR A 84 -12.66 -12.19 4.53
CA THR A 84 -12.57 -13.61 4.14
C THR A 84 -13.87 -14.07 3.47
N LEU A 85 -13.87 -15.25 2.85
CA LEU A 85 -15.09 -15.80 2.23
C LEU A 85 -16.25 -16.01 3.23
N ILE A 86 -15.94 -16.18 4.52
CA ILE A 86 -16.94 -16.41 5.58
C ILE A 86 -17.27 -15.13 6.36
N GLY A 87 -16.95 -13.95 5.81
CA GLY A 87 -17.34 -12.65 6.39
C GLY A 87 -16.48 -12.17 7.56
N LYS A 88 -15.45 -12.92 7.97
CA LYS A 88 -14.47 -12.43 8.97
C LYS A 88 -13.66 -11.28 8.41
N ARG A 89 -13.41 -10.26 9.25
CA ARG A 89 -12.80 -8.99 8.85
C ARG A 89 -11.57 -8.67 9.68
N VAL A 90 -10.61 -8.02 9.04
CA VAL A 90 -9.40 -7.44 9.66
C VAL A 90 -9.17 -6.06 9.05
N ASP A 91 -8.83 -5.07 9.86
CA ASP A 91 -8.42 -3.77 9.35
C ASP A 91 -6.91 -3.80 9.05
N LEU A 92 -6.53 -3.19 7.94
CA LEU A 92 -5.20 -3.21 7.36
C LEU A 92 -4.73 -1.79 7.06
N GLU A 93 -3.43 -1.59 7.10
CA GLU A 93 -2.78 -0.38 6.65
C GLU A 93 -1.70 -0.72 5.62
N PHE A 94 -1.75 -0.04 4.48
CA PHE A 94 -0.74 -0.12 3.43
C PHE A 94 0.00 1.19 3.35
N ALA A 95 1.28 1.20 3.74
CA ALA A 95 2.18 2.32 3.48
C ALA A 95 2.94 2.04 2.18
N LEU A 96 2.85 2.95 1.20
CA LEU A 96 3.49 2.82 -0.10
C LEU A 96 4.36 4.03 -0.38
N ALA A 97 5.67 3.80 -0.52
CA ALA A 97 6.64 4.82 -0.84
C ALA A 97 7.21 4.59 -2.25
N PRO A 98 7.14 5.57 -3.15
CA PRO A 98 7.74 5.45 -4.48
C PRO A 98 9.28 5.39 -4.38
N LEU A 99 9.87 4.44 -5.09
CA LEU A 99 11.30 4.25 -5.25
C LEU A 99 11.74 4.86 -6.58
N PHE A 100 12.08 6.16 -6.55
CA PHE A 100 12.54 6.86 -7.74
C PHE A 100 13.90 6.34 -8.21
N GLY A 101 13.93 5.85 -9.44
CA GLY A 101 15.16 5.43 -10.12
C GLY A 101 15.73 6.52 -11.02
N LYS A 102 16.54 6.09 -11.99
CA LYS A 102 17.03 6.96 -13.07
C LYS A 102 15.85 7.50 -13.91
N PRO A 103 15.98 8.67 -14.54
CA PRO A 103 14.97 9.16 -15.48
C PRO A 103 14.61 8.11 -16.54
N GLY A 104 13.32 7.94 -16.81
CA GLY A 104 12.79 6.96 -17.77
C GLY A 104 12.64 5.52 -17.24
N ALA A 105 13.11 5.22 -16.02
CA ALA A 105 12.82 3.93 -15.40
C ALA A 105 11.36 3.85 -14.93
N PRO A 106 10.71 2.67 -15.00
CA PRO A 106 9.38 2.48 -14.45
C PRO A 106 9.37 2.81 -12.95
N ALA A 107 8.29 3.46 -12.49
CA ALA A 107 8.11 3.73 -11.08
C ALA A 107 7.99 2.42 -10.31
N ARG A 108 8.64 2.34 -9.15
CA ARG A 108 8.52 1.20 -8.23
C ARG A 108 7.99 1.72 -6.91
N PHE A 109 7.36 0.85 -6.13
CA PHE A 109 6.99 1.17 -4.75
C PHE A 109 7.61 0.17 -3.81
N LEU A 110 8.13 0.67 -2.69
CA LEU A 110 8.28 -0.13 -1.48
C LEU A 110 6.97 -0.03 -0.71
N GLY A 111 6.38 -1.19 -0.41
CA GLY A 111 5.14 -1.30 0.32
C GLY A 111 5.33 -2.03 1.65
N LEU A 112 4.57 -1.63 2.65
CA LEU A 112 4.41 -2.33 3.92
C LEU A 112 2.91 -2.54 4.17
N CYS A 113 2.50 -3.77 4.47
CA CYS A 113 1.11 -4.11 4.83
C CYS A 113 1.03 -4.62 6.27
N GLN A 114 0.39 -3.84 7.15
CA GLN A 114 0.22 -4.21 8.55
C GLN A 114 -1.24 -4.45 8.87
N THR A 115 -1.51 -5.40 9.76
CA THR A 115 -2.82 -5.60 10.36
C THR A 115 -2.97 -4.66 11.56
N MET A 116 -4.07 -3.94 11.58
CA MET A 116 -4.47 -3.04 12.67
C MET A 116 -5.42 -3.73 13.67
N THR A 117 -5.88 -4.94 13.33
CA THR A 117 -6.68 -5.82 14.19
C THR A 117 -5.93 -7.15 14.36
N PRO A 118 -6.07 -7.86 15.49
CA PRO A 118 -5.43 -9.16 15.68
C PRO A 118 -5.84 -10.18 14.59
N GLU A 119 -4.86 -10.90 14.02
CA GLU A 119 -5.09 -11.84 12.91
C GLU A 119 -5.83 -13.12 13.33
N GLU A 120 -5.86 -13.43 14.63
CA GLU A 120 -6.57 -14.58 15.20
C GLU A 120 -8.07 -14.54 14.85
N VAL A 121 -8.63 -13.34 14.66
CA VAL A 121 -10.00 -13.12 14.20
C VAL A 121 -10.28 -13.86 12.90
N LEU A 122 -9.28 -13.97 12.00
CA LEU A 122 -9.39 -14.66 10.72
C LEU A 122 -9.45 -16.19 10.87
N ALA A 123 -8.98 -16.75 11.99
CA ALA A 123 -8.84 -18.20 12.23
C ALA A 123 -8.22 -18.95 11.03
N GLY A 124 -7.11 -18.43 10.51
CA GLY A 124 -6.38 -19.02 9.38
C GLY A 124 -7.10 -18.94 8.01
N ARG A 125 -8.23 -18.24 7.91
CA ARG A 125 -8.94 -18.06 6.63
C ARG A 125 -8.31 -16.90 5.85
N PRO A 126 -7.99 -17.10 4.56
CA PRO A 126 -7.35 -16.08 3.77
C PRO A 126 -8.32 -14.97 3.38
N LEU A 127 -7.78 -13.77 3.20
CA LEU A 127 -8.50 -12.63 2.64
C LEU A 127 -8.85 -12.89 1.18
N ARG A 128 -10.06 -12.49 0.79
CA ARG A 128 -10.55 -12.61 -0.58
C ARG A 128 -10.61 -11.28 -1.29
N ARG A 129 -10.99 -10.23 -0.58
CA ARG A 129 -11.12 -8.87 -1.12
C ARG A 129 -10.72 -7.84 -0.08
N LEU A 130 -10.18 -6.74 -0.56
CA LEU A 130 -9.98 -5.52 0.21
C LEU A 130 -11.00 -4.47 -0.16
N GLN A 131 -11.41 -3.69 0.84
CA GLN A 131 -12.11 -2.42 0.66
C GLN A 131 -11.21 -1.29 1.14
N ALA A 132 -11.10 -0.20 0.38
CA ALA A 132 -10.39 0.99 0.84
C ALA A 132 -11.32 1.79 1.77
N LEU A 133 -10.92 1.98 3.03
CA LEU A 133 -11.66 2.77 4.01
C LEU A 133 -11.25 4.24 4.00
N ALA A 134 -9.95 4.50 3.82
CA ALA A 134 -9.42 5.84 3.70
C ALA A 134 -8.12 5.83 2.90
N ILE A 135 -7.87 6.92 2.17
CA ILE A 135 -6.61 7.16 1.46
C ILE A 135 -6.04 8.47 1.97
N PHE A 136 -4.78 8.41 2.39
CA PHE A 136 -3.99 9.57 2.77
C PHE A 136 -2.96 9.77 1.64
N PRO A 137 -3.18 10.75 0.75
CA PRO A 137 -2.22 11.07 -0.29
C PRO A 137 -0.94 11.66 0.32
N PRO A 138 0.14 11.78 -0.47
CA PRO A 138 1.30 12.56 -0.07
C PRO A 138 0.89 13.95 0.40
N ALA A 139 1.65 14.50 1.35
CA ALA A 139 1.49 15.91 1.70
C ALA A 139 1.74 16.76 0.44
N PRO A 140 0.84 17.69 0.11
CA PRO A 140 1.00 18.51 -1.09
C PRO A 140 2.28 19.33 -0.98
N SER A 141 3.06 19.41 -2.06
CA SER A 141 4.13 20.39 -2.16
C SER A 141 3.48 21.78 -2.33
N LEU A 142 3.20 22.45 -1.22
CA LEU A 142 2.70 23.82 -1.26
C LEU A 142 3.85 24.75 -1.68
N SER A 143 3.90 25.10 -2.96
CA SER A 143 4.64 26.30 -3.38
C SER A 143 3.85 27.52 -2.88
N PRO A 144 4.48 28.53 -2.25
CA PRO A 144 3.78 29.71 -1.79
C PRO A 144 3.07 30.38 -2.96
N ALA A 145 1.74 30.33 -2.97
CA ALA A 145 0.90 31.03 -3.93
C ALA A 145 0.48 32.37 -3.32
N VAL A 146 0.77 33.46 -4.02
CA VAL A 146 0.30 34.80 -3.62
C VAL A 146 -1.22 34.81 -3.71
N ARG A 147 -1.89 34.88 -2.55
CA ARG A 147 -3.33 35.09 -2.48
C ARG A 147 -3.61 36.58 -2.57
N ILE A 148 -4.00 37.07 -3.75
CA ILE A 148 -4.48 38.44 -3.89
C ILE A 148 -5.87 38.53 -3.26
N VAL A 149 -6.00 39.34 -2.23
CA VAL A 149 -7.29 39.69 -1.62
C VAL A 149 -7.57 41.14 -1.95
N SER A 150 -8.64 41.40 -2.70
CA SER A 150 -9.15 42.76 -2.90
C SER A 150 -10.17 43.05 -1.79
N SER A 151 -9.86 44.01 -0.93
CA SER A 151 -10.83 44.68 -0.07
C SER A 151 -11.56 45.75 -0.88
N ARG A 152 -12.90 45.77 -0.77
CA ARG A 152 -13.75 46.85 -1.32
C ARG A 152 -13.72 48.08 -0.41
#